data_AF-A0A9E3DI28-F1
#
_entry.id   AF-A0A9E3DI28-F1
#
_cell.length_a   1.000
_cell.length_b   1.000
_cell.length_c   1.000
_cell.angle_alpha   90.00
_cell.angle_beta   90.00
_cell.angle_gamma   90.00
#
_symmetry.space_group_name_H-M   'P 1'
#
loop_
_entity.id
_entity.type
_entity.pdbx_description
1 polymer ?
#
loop_
_entity_poly.entity_id
_entity_poly.type
_entity_poly.pdbx_seq_one_letter_code
_entity_poly.pdbx_strand_id
1 'polypeptide(L)'
;MFNTGGFLFYGLVAGVLTLVAGVVLVLLYRWAVKRYMQQGTASAEDAANDPIAAEPLTTPEDPVRANAAVDASCESSTHTSDVGRRAFYRAAVVYATAGFVHAVIAVTLYFLFSRTKFLPIRTFATFWAYAWPVVLNLILFWGPDRPRQILTLLAYFAVLALACLIIGFWSGTPVLVFGGPASATQRVPGMPFSISIPAVAQPALLWMLAASPSAFLLLFLNRRIRNVGPLILLFMMISMTGVQAAHSFVYSEYGEGLLPYFPTFNTLF
;
A
#
# COMPACT_ATOMS: atom_id res chain seq x y z
N MET A 1 22.36 0.46 22.64
CA MET A 1 21.72 -0.67 23.34
C MET A 1 20.25 -0.73 22.94
N PHE A 2 19.92 -1.53 21.93
CA PHE A 2 18.53 -1.92 21.68
C PHE A 2 18.21 -3.03 22.68
N ASN A 3 17.25 -2.79 23.57
CA ASN A 3 16.80 -3.84 24.49
C ASN A 3 16.22 -4.99 23.66
N THR A 4 16.82 -6.17 23.73
CA THR A 4 16.35 -7.39 23.05
C THR A 4 14.86 -7.67 23.35
N GLY A 5 14.39 -7.30 24.55
CA GLY A 5 12.98 -7.38 24.92
C GLY A 5 12.05 -6.44 24.14
N GLY A 6 12.55 -5.31 23.61
CA GLY A 6 11.76 -4.39 22.80
C GLY A 6 11.29 -5.03 21.50
N PHE A 7 12.16 -5.79 20.82
CA PHE A 7 11.82 -6.44 19.55
C PHE A 7 10.69 -7.47 19.70
N LEU A 8 10.79 -8.34 20.71
CA LEU A 8 9.75 -9.31 21.03
C LEU A 8 8.44 -8.62 21.38
N PHE A 9 8.49 -7.55 22.17
CA PHE A 9 7.32 -6.75 22.51
C PHE A 9 6.64 -6.16 21.25
N TYR A 10 7.40 -5.60 20.30
CA TYR A 10 6.84 -5.08 19.06
C TYR A 10 6.24 -6.18 18.18
N GLY A 11 6.90 -7.34 18.09
CA GLY A 11 6.35 -8.49 17.37
C GLY A 11 5.02 -8.96 17.97
N LEU A 12 4.92 -8.98 19.30
CA LEU A 12 3.72 -9.38 20.02
C LEU A 12 2.59 -8.35 19.83
N VAL A 13 2.88 -7.05 19.98
CA VAL A 13 1.93 -5.97 19.75
C VAL A 13 1.45 -5.96 18.29
N ALA A 14 2.36 -6.06 17.33
CA ALA A 14 2.02 -6.13 15.91
C ALA A 14 1.18 -7.37 15.58
N GLY A 15 1.51 -8.52 16.16
CA GLY A 15 0.76 -9.77 16.01
C GLY A 15 -0.66 -9.65 16.56
N VAL A 16 -0.82 -9.12 17.77
CA VAL A 16 -2.14 -8.88 18.38
C VAL A 16 -2.95 -7.88 17.55
N LEU A 17 -2.34 -6.77 17.12
CA LEU A 17 -3.03 -5.80 16.26
C LEU A 17 -3.48 -6.42 14.93
N THR A 18 -2.62 -7.23 14.31
CA THR A 18 -2.94 -7.91 13.04
C THR A 18 -4.08 -8.90 13.23
N LEU A 19 -4.10 -9.62 14.35
CA LEU A 19 -5.16 -10.56 14.70
C LEU A 19 -6.49 -9.83 14.92
N VAL A 20 -6.48 -8.74 15.70
CA VAL A 20 -7.68 -7.91 15.94
C VAL A 20 -8.20 -7.33 14.62
N ALA A 21 -7.33 -6.78 13.78
CA ALA A 21 -7.71 -6.26 12.48
C ALA A 21 -8.29 -7.35 11.57
N GLY A 22 -7.70 -8.55 11.55
CA GLY A 22 -8.21 -9.68 10.78
C GLY A 22 -9.61 -10.13 11.24
N VAL A 23 -9.82 -10.23 12.56
CA VAL A 23 -11.13 -10.58 13.14
C VAL A 23 -12.18 -9.53 12.77
N VAL A 24 -11.86 -8.25 12.93
CA VAL A 24 -12.77 -7.15 12.56
C VAL A 24 -13.12 -7.22 11.07
N LEU A 25 -12.15 -7.48 10.19
CA LEU A 25 -12.39 -7.59 8.75
C LEU A 25 -13.33 -8.75 8.41
N VAL A 26 -13.15 -9.91 9.06
CA VAL A 26 -14.02 -11.08 8.87
C VAL A 26 -15.44 -10.79 9.36
N LEU A 27 -15.59 -10.14 10.51
CA LEU A 27 -16.90 -9.77 11.04
C LEU A 27 -17.63 -8.81 10.09
N LEU A 28 -16.93 -7.77 9.61
CA LEU A 28 -17.48 -6.81 8.65
C LEU A 28 -17.87 -7.49 7.32
N TYR A 29 -17.04 -8.41 6.82
CA TYR A 29 -17.34 -9.19 5.62
C TYR A 29 -18.60 -10.04 5.81
N ARG A 30 -18.70 -10.79 6.91
CA ARG A 30 -19.89 -11.61 7.21
C ARG A 30 -21.14 -10.75 7.33
N TRP A 31 -21.02 -9.57 7.95
CA TRP A 31 -22.12 -8.64 8.10
C TRP A 31 -22.58 -8.05 6.76
N ALA A 32 -21.62 -7.69 5.90
CA ALA A 32 -21.90 -7.23 4.55
C ALA A 32 -22.62 -8.31 3.72
N VAL A 33 -22.11 -9.55 3.72
CA VAL A 33 -22.73 -10.67 2.98
C VAL A 33 -24.16 -10.92 3.46
N LYS A 34 -24.40 -10.94 4.79
CA LYS A 34 -25.74 -11.11 5.35
C LYS A 34 -26.69 -10.00 4.88
N ARG A 35 -26.21 -8.75 4.84
CA ARG A 35 -27.00 -7.61 4.37
C ARG A 35 -27.35 -7.72 2.89
N TYR A 36 -26.41 -8.16 2.04
CA TYR A 36 -26.69 -8.39 0.62
C TYR A 36 -27.66 -9.54 0.39
N MET A 37 -27.57 -10.63 1.17
CA MET A 37 -28.52 -11.74 1.08
C MET A 37 -29.95 -11.32 1.43
N GLN A 38 -30.12 -10.49 2.47
CA GLN A 38 -31.45 -9.98 2.87
C GLN A 38 -32.09 -9.04 1.83
N GLN A 39 -31.28 -8.28 1.10
CA GLN A 39 -31.77 -7.42 0.02
C GLN A 39 -32.18 -8.22 -1.22
N GLY A 40 -31.45 -9.30 -1.54
CA GLY A 40 -31.80 -10.19 -2.65
C GLY A 40 -33.11 -10.94 -2.45
N THR A 41 -33.41 -11.36 -1.21
CA THR A 41 -34.68 -12.03 -0.89
C THR A 41 -35.88 -11.09 -0.96
N ALA A 42 -35.75 -9.86 -0.45
CA ALA A 42 -36.86 -8.87 -0.48
C ALA A 42 -37.22 -8.48 -1.93
N SER A 43 -36.22 -8.31 -2.80
CA SER A 43 -36.47 -7.96 -4.20
C SER A 43 -37.07 -9.12 -5.02
N ALA A 44 -36.80 -10.37 -4.63
CA ALA A 44 -37.43 -11.55 -5.24
C ALA A 44 -38.89 -11.74 -4.79
N GLU A 45 -39.20 -11.36 -3.56
CA GLU A 45 -40.55 -11.43 -3.00
C GLU A 45 -41.46 -10.34 -3.57
N ASP A 46 -40.96 -9.10 -3.74
CA ASP A 46 -41.68 -8.02 -4.44
C ASP A 46 -41.95 -8.36 -5.92
N ALA A 47 -41.01 -9.03 -6.61
CA ALA A 47 -41.21 -9.48 -8.00
C ALA A 47 -42.22 -10.64 -8.12
N ALA A 48 -42.38 -11.46 -7.08
CA ALA A 48 -43.37 -12.53 -7.04
C ALA A 48 -44.77 -12.04 -6.66
N ASN A 49 -44.87 -10.92 -5.96
CA ASN A 49 -46.14 -10.33 -5.52
C ASN A 49 -46.73 -9.30 -6.49
N ASP A 50 -46.06 -8.99 -7.61
CA ASP A 50 -46.61 -8.11 -8.65
C ASP A 50 -47.61 -8.90 -9.53
N PRO A 51 -48.94 -8.76 -9.34
CA PRO A 51 -49.94 -9.66 -9.93
C PRO A 51 -50.18 -9.39 -11.42
N ILE A 52 -49.53 -8.38 -12.00
CA ILE A 52 -49.77 -7.89 -13.35
C ILE A 52 -48.86 -8.58 -14.38
N ALA A 53 -47.80 -9.29 -13.94
CA ALA A 53 -46.87 -10.01 -14.83
C ALA A 53 -47.17 -11.52 -14.95
N ALA A 54 -48.29 -12.00 -14.40
CA ALA A 54 -48.79 -13.35 -14.65
C ALA A 54 -49.64 -13.39 -15.93
N GLU A 55 -49.10 -12.93 -17.06
CA GLU A 55 -49.69 -13.24 -18.35
C GLU A 55 -49.28 -14.68 -18.72
N PRO A 56 -50.22 -15.60 -19.02
CA PRO A 56 -49.88 -16.97 -19.36
C PRO A 56 -49.14 -17.00 -20.70
N LEU A 57 -47.85 -17.34 -20.66
CA LEU A 57 -47.04 -17.68 -21.82
C LEU A 57 -47.57 -18.96 -22.47
N THR A 58 -48.54 -18.81 -23.37
CA THR A 58 -48.89 -19.82 -24.37
C THR A 58 -48.70 -19.26 -25.77
N THR A 59 -47.45 -18.99 -26.17
CA THR A 59 -47.11 -18.97 -27.60
C THR A 59 -45.63 -19.30 -27.80
N PRO A 60 -45.29 -20.35 -28.55
CA PRO A 60 -43.91 -20.62 -28.95
C PRO A 60 -43.50 -19.67 -30.11
N GLU A 61 -42.19 -19.39 -30.16
CA GLU A 61 -41.45 -18.85 -31.31
C GLU A 61 -41.55 -17.34 -31.60
N ASP A 62 -40.56 -16.57 -31.11
CA ASP A 62 -39.67 -15.85 -32.02
C ASP A 62 -38.41 -15.32 -31.29
N PRO A 63 -37.21 -15.92 -31.47
CA PRO A 63 -35.97 -15.52 -30.79
C PRO A 63 -35.40 -14.17 -31.25
N VAL A 64 -36.03 -13.51 -32.22
CA VAL A 64 -35.51 -12.28 -32.85
C VAL A 64 -36.01 -11.00 -32.15
N ARG A 65 -37.13 -11.05 -31.41
CA ARG A 65 -37.68 -9.86 -30.71
C ARG A 65 -37.13 -9.63 -29.31
N ALA A 66 -36.50 -10.64 -28.69
CA ALA A 66 -35.90 -10.51 -27.36
C ALA A 66 -34.70 -9.53 -27.33
N ASN A 67 -34.03 -9.32 -28.46
CA ASN A 67 -32.88 -8.40 -28.53
C ASN A 67 -33.31 -6.93 -28.63
N ALA A 68 -34.51 -6.63 -29.14
CA ALA A 68 -35.00 -5.25 -29.27
C ALA A 68 -35.48 -4.65 -27.93
N ALA A 69 -35.91 -5.49 -26.98
CA ALA A 69 -36.27 -5.04 -25.62
C ALA A 69 -35.04 -4.79 -24.72
N VAL A 70 -33.89 -5.39 -25.06
CA VAL A 70 -32.61 -5.10 -24.40
C VAL A 70 -32.09 -3.71 -24.81
N ASP A 71 -32.33 -3.28 -26.05
CA ASP A 71 -31.91 -1.96 -26.54
C ASP A 71 -32.76 -0.80 -25.99
N ALA A 72 -34.07 -1.00 -25.73
CA ALA A 72 -34.92 0.03 -25.10
C ALA A 72 -34.61 0.24 -23.60
N SER A 73 -33.92 -0.71 -22.95
CA SER A 73 -33.46 -0.58 -21.55
C SER A 73 -32.12 0.18 -21.43
N CYS A 74 -31.46 0.50 -22.55
CA CYS A 74 -30.20 1.22 -22.55
C CYS A 74 -30.35 2.73 -22.30
N GLU A 75 -31.52 3.34 -22.53
CA GLU A 75 -31.71 4.80 -22.34
C GLU A 75 -31.96 5.22 -20.88
N SER A 76 -32.46 4.32 -20.03
CA SER A 76 -32.62 4.57 -18.58
C SER A 76 -31.33 4.33 -17.76
N SER A 77 -30.24 3.90 -18.41
CA SER A 77 -28.98 3.51 -17.76
C SER A 77 -28.04 4.68 -17.41
N THR A 78 -28.37 5.91 -17.80
CA THR A 78 -27.56 7.08 -17.45
C THR A 78 -27.70 7.48 -15.97
N HIS A 79 -28.91 7.40 -15.40
CA HIS A 79 -29.15 7.77 -14.00
C HIS A 79 -28.62 6.74 -12.98
N THR A 80 -28.59 5.45 -13.32
CA THR A 80 -28.01 4.39 -12.45
C THR A 80 -26.48 4.45 -12.41
N SER A 81 -25.84 4.95 -13.46
CA SER A 81 -24.38 5.10 -13.54
C SER A 81 -23.81 6.12 -12.53
N ASP A 82 -24.55 7.20 -12.26
CA ASP A 82 -24.12 8.25 -11.33
C ASP A 82 -24.19 7.83 -9.86
N VAL A 83 -25.21 7.04 -9.50
CA VAL A 83 -25.37 6.51 -8.13
C VAL A 83 -24.22 5.55 -7.81
N GLY A 84 -23.88 4.64 -8.74
CA GLY A 84 -22.75 3.74 -8.60
C GLY A 84 -21.43 4.50 -8.44
N ARG A 85 -21.18 5.50 -9.28
CA ARG A 85 -19.95 6.30 -9.26
C ARG A 85 -19.74 7.06 -7.95
N ARG A 86 -20.82 7.60 -7.35
CA ARG A 86 -20.75 8.25 -6.03
C ARG A 86 -20.43 7.27 -4.91
N ALA A 87 -20.96 6.05 -4.95
CA ALA A 87 -20.64 5.01 -3.97
C ALA A 87 -19.17 4.60 -4.03
N PHE A 88 -18.62 4.42 -5.24
CA PHE A 88 -17.19 4.15 -5.43
C PHE A 88 -16.29 5.27 -4.92
N TYR A 89 -16.65 6.53 -5.17
CA TYR A 89 -15.87 7.67 -4.68
C TYR A 89 -15.86 7.73 -3.14
N ARG A 90 -17.00 7.49 -2.50
CA ARG A 90 -17.08 7.44 -1.02
C ARG A 90 -16.19 6.34 -0.45
N ALA A 91 -16.23 5.14 -1.05
CA ALA A 91 -15.34 4.07 -0.65
C ALA A 91 -13.87 4.47 -0.84
N ALA A 92 -13.49 4.99 -2.00
CA ALA A 92 -12.13 5.42 -2.29
C ALA A 92 -11.61 6.46 -1.29
N VAL A 93 -12.43 7.44 -0.90
CA VAL A 93 -12.07 8.45 0.11
C VAL A 93 -11.82 7.78 1.47
N VAL A 94 -12.68 6.87 1.91
CA VAL A 94 -12.49 6.16 3.19
C VAL A 94 -11.19 5.37 3.18
N TYR A 95 -10.90 4.62 2.12
CA TYR A 95 -9.65 3.87 2.02
C TYR A 95 -8.40 4.76 1.88
N ALA A 96 -8.53 5.91 1.22
CA ALA A 96 -7.46 6.91 1.17
C ALA A 96 -7.15 7.47 2.56
N THR A 97 -8.18 7.84 3.34
CA THR A 97 -8.01 8.32 4.72
C THR A 97 -7.35 7.27 5.60
N ALA A 98 -7.75 6.00 5.48
CA ALA A 98 -7.12 4.90 6.21
C ALA A 98 -5.62 4.75 5.87
N GLY A 99 -5.25 4.87 4.59
CA GLY A 99 -3.85 4.85 4.17
C GLY A 99 -3.04 6.05 4.68
N PHE A 100 -3.64 7.24 4.76
CA PHE A 100 -2.99 8.41 5.38
C PHE A 100 -2.82 8.24 6.89
N VAL A 101 -3.84 7.73 7.61
CA VAL A 101 -3.72 7.41 9.03
C VAL A 101 -2.60 6.40 9.27
N HIS A 102 -2.50 5.37 8.44
CA HIS A 102 -1.39 4.41 8.47
C HIS A 102 -0.04 5.11 8.29
N ALA A 103 0.10 6.01 7.30
CA ALA A 103 1.33 6.74 7.06
C ALA A 103 1.72 7.63 8.26
N VAL A 104 0.77 8.32 8.88
CA VAL A 104 1.01 9.11 10.11
C VAL A 104 1.53 8.23 11.24
N ILE A 105 0.90 7.09 11.47
CA ILE A 105 1.32 6.14 12.53
C ILE A 105 2.73 5.62 12.22
N ALA A 106 2.99 5.19 10.99
CA ALA A 106 4.28 4.65 10.57
C ALA A 106 5.42 5.68 10.74
N VAL A 107 5.18 6.93 10.32
CA VAL A 107 6.12 8.03 10.53
C VAL A 107 6.35 8.27 12.01
N THR A 108 5.27 8.35 12.81
CA THR A 108 5.39 8.60 14.25
C THR A 108 6.24 7.52 14.93
N LEU A 109 5.97 6.25 14.63
CA LEU A 109 6.77 5.11 15.14
C LEU A 109 8.21 5.18 14.65
N TYR A 110 8.45 5.50 13.38
CA TYR A 110 9.79 5.63 12.81
C TYR A 110 10.62 6.69 13.55
N PHE A 111 10.06 7.87 13.80
CA PHE A 111 10.75 8.94 14.54
C PHE A 111 10.96 8.58 16.01
N LEU A 112 9.96 7.94 16.64
CA LEU A 112 10.04 7.51 18.03
C LEU A 112 11.18 6.51 18.24
N PHE A 113 11.35 5.54 17.33
CA PHE A 113 12.38 4.51 17.44
C PHE A 113 13.75 4.97 16.98
N SER A 114 13.82 5.77 15.91
CA SER A 114 15.11 6.22 15.37
C SER A 114 15.77 7.30 16.24
N ARG A 115 15.03 7.91 17.18
CA ARG A 115 15.46 9.07 17.98
C ARG A 115 16.02 10.21 17.13
N THR A 116 15.49 10.36 15.91
CA THR A 116 15.98 11.31 14.93
C THR A 116 15.28 12.66 15.14
N LYS A 117 16.04 13.78 15.04
CA LYS A 117 15.49 15.14 15.24
C LYS A 117 14.41 15.46 14.24
N PHE A 118 13.29 16.03 14.65
CA PHE A 118 12.20 16.40 13.74
C PHE A 118 12.69 17.40 12.68
N LEU A 119 12.71 16.96 11.42
CA LEU A 119 13.05 17.78 10.25
C LEU A 119 11.83 17.73 9.31
N PRO A 120 11.20 18.87 8.97
CA PRO A 120 9.96 18.89 8.18
C PRO A 120 10.11 18.16 6.85
N ILE A 121 11.24 18.37 6.16
CA ILE A 121 11.51 17.74 4.86
C ILE A 121 11.65 16.22 4.97
N ARG A 122 12.35 15.73 6.00
CA ARG A 122 12.48 14.28 6.25
C ARG A 122 11.13 13.67 6.59
N THR A 123 10.38 14.33 7.48
CA THR A 123 9.06 13.88 7.90
C THR A 123 8.13 13.77 6.69
N PHE A 124 8.17 14.75 5.80
CA PHE A 124 7.39 14.74 4.56
C PHE A 124 7.82 13.60 3.62
N ALA A 125 9.11 13.42 3.37
CA ALA A 125 9.61 12.35 2.51
C ALA A 125 9.26 10.95 3.05
N THR A 126 9.44 10.73 4.35
CA THR A 126 9.07 9.48 5.02
C THR A 126 7.57 9.26 5.00
N PHE A 127 6.76 10.30 5.29
CA PHE A 127 5.30 10.24 5.19
C PHE A 127 4.85 9.87 3.78
N TRP A 128 5.42 10.51 2.76
CA TRP A 128 5.07 10.26 1.37
C TRP A 128 5.41 8.83 0.93
N ALA A 129 6.55 8.31 1.39
CA ALA A 129 6.94 6.92 1.17
C ALA A 129 5.93 5.94 1.80
N TYR A 130 5.49 6.19 3.03
CA TYR A 130 4.47 5.36 3.70
C TYR A 130 3.04 5.60 3.19
N ALA A 131 2.77 6.69 2.48
CA ALA A 131 1.46 6.97 1.88
C ALA A 131 1.21 6.18 0.59
N TRP A 132 2.19 5.45 0.04
CA TRP A 132 2.05 4.65 -1.17
C TRP A 132 0.84 3.69 -1.21
N PRO A 133 0.43 3.01 -0.12
CA PRO A 133 -0.76 2.15 -0.13
C PRO A 133 -2.05 2.87 -0.54
N VAL A 134 -2.12 4.19 -0.36
CA VAL A 134 -3.24 5.02 -0.86
C VAL A 134 -3.34 4.90 -2.39
N VAL A 135 -2.22 4.97 -3.10
CA VAL A 135 -2.17 4.86 -4.57
C VAL A 135 -2.66 3.49 -5.01
N LEU A 136 -2.28 2.42 -4.31
CA LEU A 136 -2.76 1.06 -4.60
C LEU A 136 -4.28 0.96 -4.48
N ASN A 137 -4.83 1.52 -3.41
CA ASN A 137 -6.28 1.54 -3.18
C ASN A 137 -7.00 2.35 -4.27
N LEU A 138 -6.49 3.54 -4.61
CA LEU A 138 -7.07 4.33 -5.70
C LEU A 138 -7.05 3.58 -7.04
N ILE A 139 -5.93 2.96 -7.41
CA ILE A 139 -5.82 2.18 -8.65
C ILE A 139 -6.82 1.02 -8.66
N LEU A 140 -7.03 0.37 -7.51
CA LEU A 140 -8.01 -0.70 -7.36
C LEU A 140 -9.45 -0.20 -7.56
N PHE A 141 -9.79 0.95 -6.98
CA PHE A 141 -11.14 1.53 -7.10
C PHE A 141 -11.43 2.14 -8.46
N TRP A 142 -10.40 2.58 -9.19
CA TRP A 142 -10.57 3.20 -10.51
C TRP A 142 -10.90 2.22 -11.64
N GLY A 143 -10.98 0.92 -11.36
CA GLY A 143 -11.46 -0.07 -12.33
C GLY A 143 -10.62 -0.10 -13.61
N PRO A 144 -11.19 -0.42 -14.78
CA PRO A 144 -10.45 -0.49 -16.05
C PRO A 144 -10.04 0.87 -16.65
N ASP A 145 -10.32 2.00 -15.98
CA ASP A 145 -10.01 3.34 -16.49
C ASP A 145 -8.49 3.63 -16.47
N ARG A 146 -7.78 3.13 -17.49
CA ARG A 146 -6.35 3.35 -17.72
C ARG A 146 -5.89 4.81 -17.59
N PRO A 147 -6.57 5.82 -18.16
CA PRO A 147 -6.06 7.19 -18.10
C PRO A 147 -6.03 7.73 -16.67
N ARG A 148 -7.03 7.37 -15.85
CA ARG A 148 -7.12 7.85 -14.47
C ARG A 148 -6.15 7.11 -13.54
N GLN A 149 -5.89 5.82 -13.80
CA GLN A 149 -4.82 5.09 -13.11
C GLN A 149 -3.45 5.70 -13.39
N ILE A 150 -3.16 6.00 -14.67
CA ILE A 150 -1.90 6.65 -15.08
C ILE A 150 -1.80 8.03 -14.45
N LEU A 151 -2.88 8.81 -14.45
CA LEU A 151 -2.90 10.14 -13.82
C LEU A 151 -2.60 10.06 -12.31
N THR A 152 -3.16 9.08 -11.60
CA THR A 152 -2.91 8.89 -10.16
C THR A 152 -1.46 8.51 -9.88
N LEU A 153 -0.88 7.61 -10.70
CA LEU A 153 0.53 7.25 -10.61
C LEU A 153 1.42 8.45 -10.92
N LEU A 154 1.13 9.18 -12.00
CA LEU A 154 1.90 10.35 -12.42
C LEU A 154 1.85 11.43 -11.34
N ALA A 155 0.67 11.72 -10.78
CA ALA A 155 0.53 12.67 -9.68
C ALA A 155 1.37 12.25 -8.46
N TYR A 156 1.38 10.97 -8.11
CA TYR A 156 2.21 10.46 -7.01
C TYR A 156 3.72 10.64 -7.27
N PHE A 157 4.19 10.22 -8.46
CA PHE A 157 5.60 10.34 -8.84
C PHE A 157 6.03 11.79 -9.06
N ALA A 158 5.12 12.68 -9.47
CA ALA A 158 5.38 14.10 -9.60
C ALA A 158 5.70 14.73 -8.24
N VAL A 159 4.97 14.37 -7.18
CA VAL A 159 5.27 14.84 -5.82
C VAL A 159 6.61 14.28 -5.33
N LEU A 160 6.92 13.02 -5.65
CA LEU A 160 8.22 12.43 -5.31
C LEU A 160 9.37 13.14 -6.03
N ALA A 161 9.21 13.42 -7.33
CA ALA A 161 10.19 14.16 -8.12
C ALA A 161 10.37 15.60 -7.59
N LEU A 162 9.27 16.26 -7.23
CA LEU A 162 9.32 17.58 -6.60
C LEU A 162 10.08 17.54 -5.27
N ALA A 163 9.86 16.52 -4.42
CA ALA A 163 10.61 16.35 -3.18
C ALA A 163 12.11 16.15 -3.46
N CYS A 164 12.48 15.35 -4.46
CA CYS A 164 13.87 15.17 -4.89
C CYS A 164 14.51 16.48 -5.35
N LEU A 165 13.79 17.30 -6.13
CA LEU A 165 14.27 18.60 -6.60
C LEU A 165 14.41 19.61 -5.47
N ILE A 166 13.43 19.69 -4.56
CA ILE A 166 13.47 20.59 -3.39
C ILE A 166 14.69 20.26 -2.54
N ILE A 167 14.93 18.97 -2.27
CA ILE A 167 16.09 18.52 -1.51
C ILE A 167 17.36 18.90 -2.26
N GLY A 168 17.50 18.47 -3.52
CA GLY A 168 18.65 18.81 -4.35
C GLY A 168 19.00 20.30 -4.42
N PHE A 169 17.99 21.16 -4.44
CA PHE A 169 18.15 22.61 -4.53
C PHE A 169 18.51 23.26 -3.18
N TRP A 170 17.86 22.83 -2.09
CA TRP A 170 18.05 23.42 -0.77
C TRP A 170 19.25 22.85 -0.01
N SER A 171 19.57 21.60 -0.27
CA SER A 171 20.52 20.90 0.57
C SER A 171 21.89 20.89 -0.06
N GLY A 172 22.81 21.68 0.52
CA GLY A 172 24.26 21.42 0.47
C GLY A 172 24.65 20.10 1.16
N THR A 173 23.75 19.11 1.14
CA THR A 173 23.89 17.80 1.78
C THR A 173 25.06 17.05 1.16
N PRO A 174 25.88 16.42 2.00
CA PRO A 174 26.93 15.53 1.53
C PRO A 174 26.35 14.41 0.67
N VAL A 175 27.08 14.05 -0.38
CA VAL A 175 26.82 12.85 -1.17
C VAL A 175 26.92 11.64 -0.23
N LEU A 176 25.93 10.75 -0.25
CA LEU A 176 26.01 9.50 0.50
C LEU A 176 27.02 8.61 -0.21
N VAL A 177 28.13 8.30 0.44
CA VAL A 177 29.13 7.38 -0.10
C VAL A 177 28.97 6.04 0.60
N PHE A 178 28.53 5.03 -0.14
CA PHE A 178 28.45 3.64 0.31
C PHE A 178 29.69 2.90 -0.15
N GLY A 179 30.54 2.49 0.80
CA GLY A 179 31.81 1.81 0.50
C GLY A 179 32.85 2.77 -0.10
N GLY A 180 34.14 2.48 0.09
CA GLY A 180 35.24 3.28 -0.45
C GLY A 180 36.52 3.14 0.38
N PRO A 181 37.70 3.40 -0.22
CA PRO A 181 38.98 3.36 0.50
C PRO A 181 38.95 4.40 1.61
N ALA A 182 39.17 3.91 2.82
CA ALA A 182 38.99 4.59 4.09
C ALA A 182 39.51 6.05 4.08
N SER A 183 38.63 7.01 4.33
CA SER A 183 39.02 8.09 5.24
C SER A 183 39.40 7.42 6.58
N ALA A 184 40.52 7.83 7.16
CA ALA A 184 41.34 7.06 8.10
C ALA A 184 40.65 6.49 9.37
N THR A 185 39.38 6.81 9.61
CA THR A 185 38.64 6.48 10.83
C THR A 185 37.59 5.37 10.68
N GLN A 186 37.31 4.84 9.48
CA GLN A 186 36.28 3.81 9.33
C GLN A 186 36.62 2.74 8.28
N ARG A 187 37.51 1.80 8.63
CA ARG A 187 37.75 0.53 7.91
C ARG A 187 36.60 -0.48 8.08
N VAL A 188 35.76 -0.65 7.06
CA VAL A 188 35.06 -1.92 6.83
C VAL A 188 35.90 -2.73 5.83
N PRO A 189 36.69 -3.72 6.28
CA PRO A 189 37.54 -4.50 5.39
C PRO A 189 36.68 -5.37 4.44
N GLY A 190 36.89 -5.25 3.13
CA GLY A 190 36.40 -6.22 2.13
C GLY A 190 35.50 -5.71 0.99
N MET A 191 35.08 -4.44 0.95
CA MET A 191 34.32 -3.91 -0.20
C MET A 191 35.18 -3.03 -1.12
N PRO A 192 35.47 -3.47 -2.37
CA PRO A 192 36.34 -2.73 -3.31
C PRO A 192 35.64 -1.60 -4.08
N PHE A 193 34.33 -1.37 -3.92
CA PHE A 193 33.58 -0.38 -4.68
C PHE A 193 32.99 0.72 -3.80
N SER A 194 33.06 1.97 -4.27
CA SER A 194 32.38 3.13 -3.69
C SER A 194 31.21 3.58 -4.56
N ILE A 195 30.00 3.51 -4.03
CA ILE A 195 28.78 3.99 -4.68
C ILE A 195 28.40 5.32 -4.05
N SER A 196 28.58 6.41 -4.81
CA SER A 196 28.20 7.76 -4.40
C SER A 196 26.77 8.06 -4.88
N ILE A 197 25.83 8.21 -3.96
CA ILE A 197 24.42 8.52 -4.24
C ILE A 197 24.20 10.02 -4.09
N PRO A 198 23.84 10.75 -5.16
CA PRO A 198 23.61 12.18 -5.09
C PRO A 198 22.43 12.51 -4.18
N ALA A 199 22.46 13.69 -3.55
CA ALA A 199 21.41 14.15 -2.63
C ALA A 199 20.00 14.07 -3.24
N VAL A 200 19.88 14.44 -4.51
CA VAL A 200 18.64 14.39 -5.30
C VAL A 200 18.05 12.97 -5.35
N ALA A 201 18.88 11.93 -5.33
CA ALA A 201 18.43 10.54 -5.43
C ALA A 201 18.09 9.92 -4.06
N GLN A 202 18.43 10.56 -2.95
CA GLN A 202 18.21 10.02 -1.60
C GLN A 202 16.73 9.76 -1.28
N PRO A 203 15.78 10.67 -1.59
CA PRO A 203 14.37 10.41 -1.32
C PRO A 203 13.81 9.29 -2.19
N ALA A 204 14.27 9.21 -3.44
CA ALA A 204 13.92 8.11 -4.34
C ALA A 204 14.46 6.77 -3.82
N LEU A 205 15.68 6.74 -3.27
CA LEU A 205 16.25 5.56 -2.63
C LEU A 205 15.45 5.14 -1.40
N LEU A 206 15.12 6.10 -0.51
CA LEU A 206 14.30 5.85 0.67
C LEU A 206 12.92 5.33 0.28
N TRP A 207 12.32 5.94 -0.76
CA TRP A 207 11.08 5.46 -1.34
C TRP A 207 11.21 4.04 -1.89
N MET A 208 12.27 3.74 -2.66
CA MET A 208 12.49 2.39 -3.18
C MET A 208 12.65 1.39 -2.03
N LEU A 209 13.41 1.71 -0.99
CA LEU A 209 13.60 0.82 0.16
C LEU A 209 12.29 0.56 0.92
N ALA A 210 11.47 1.60 1.13
CA ALA A 210 10.23 1.50 1.89
C ALA A 210 9.06 0.92 1.07
N ALA A 211 8.94 1.31 -0.19
CA ALA A 211 7.80 1.02 -1.05
C ALA A 211 8.05 -0.17 -2.00
N SER A 212 9.31 -0.56 -2.29
CA SER A 212 9.63 -1.68 -3.20
C SER A 212 8.82 -2.94 -2.89
N PRO A 213 8.74 -3.42 -1.63
CA PRO A 213 7.95 -4.62 -1.32
C PRO A 213 6.49 -4.51 -1.74
N SER A 214 5.90 -3.33 -1.58
CA SER A 214 4.52 -3.06 -1.94
C SER A 214 4.32 -2.72 -3.42
N ALA A 215 5.33 -2.27 -4.14
CA ALA A 215 5.25 -2.04 -5.59
C ALA A 215 5.05 -3.37 -6.34
N PHE A 216 5.60 -4.48 -5.83
CA PHE A 216 5.33 -5.82 -6.37
C PHE A 216 3.84 -6.20 -6.30
N LEU A 217 3.05 -5.60 -5.39
CA LEU A 217 1.59 -5.81 -5.34
C LEU A 217 0.86 -5.32 -6.58
N LEU A 218 1.34 -4.25 -7.22
CA LEU A 218 0.76 -3.78 -8.49
C LEU A 218 0.90 -4.83 -9.59
N LEU A 219 1.98 -5.60 -9.57
CA LEU A 219 2.20 -6.72 -10.47
C LEU A 219 1.14 -7.81 -10.24
N PHE A 220 0.79 -8.08 -8.98
CA PHE A 220 -0.25 -9.06 -8.61
C PHE A 220 -1.68 -8.60 -8.84
N LEU A 221 -1.94 -7.29 -8.91
CA LEU A 221 -3.24 -6.75 -9.28
C LEU A 221 -3.60 -7.03 -10.75
N ASN A 222 -2.62 -7.42 -11.58
CA ASN A 222 -2.90 -7.86 -12.94
C ASN A 222 -3.78 -9.12 -12.92
N ARG A 223 -4.92 -9.07 -13.61
CA ARG A 223 -6.00 -10.08 -13.57
C ARG A 223 -5.51 -11.50 -13.86
N ARG A 224 -4.39 -11.66 -14.58
CA ARG A 224 -3.72 -12.95 -14.86
C ARG A 224 -2.97 -13.58 -13.68
N ILE A 225 -2.57 -12.81 -12.67
CA ILE A 225 -1.67 -13.26 -11.60
C ILE A 225 -2.41 -13.39 -10.25
N ARG A 226 -3.73 -13.09 -10.23
CA ARG A 226 -4.59 -13.06 -9.03
C ARG A 226 -4.58 -14.36 -8.21
N ASN A 227 -4.32 -15.51 -8.83
CA ASN A 227 -4.27 -16.79 -8.13
C ASN A 227 -2.93 -17.03 -7.41
N VAL A 228 -1.87 -16.32 -7.80
CA VAL A 228 -0.50 -16.51 -7.27
C VAL A 228 -0.12 -15.39 -6.28
N GLY A 229 -0.80 -14.24 -6.35
CA GLY A 229 -0.54 -13.06 -5.52
C GLY A 229 -0.53 -13.32 -4.01
N PRO A 230 -1.51 -14.05 -3.43
CA PRO A 230 -1.50 -14.34 -2.00
C PRO A 230 -0.30 -15.18 -1.55
N LEU A 231 0.17 -16.12 -2.39
CA LEU A 231 1.27 -17.03 -2.06
C LEU A 231 2.61 -16.30 -2.08
N ILE A 232 2.82 -15.42 -3.06
CA ILE A 232 4.05 -14.63 -3.16
C ILE A 232 4.11 -13.56 -2.06
N LEU A 233 2.97 -12.97 -1.68
CA LEU A 233 2.90 -12.08 -0.52
C LEU A 233 3.33 -12.76 0.77
N LEU A 234 2.85 -13.98 0.98
CA LEU A 234 3.16 -14.78 2.16
C LEU A 234 4.65 -15.14 2.16
N PHE A 235 5.20 -15.54 1.01
CA PHE A 235 6.63 -15.82 0.86
C PHE A 235 7.50 -14.57 1.10
N MET A 236 7.08 -13.41 0.59
CA MET A 236 7.82 -12.16 0.74
C MET A 236 7.78 -11.66 2.20
N MET A 237 6.63 -11.78 2.86
CA MET A 237 6.48 -11.43 4.28
C MET A 237 7.36 -12.33 5.14
N ILE A 238 7.39 -13.64 4.88
CA ILE A 238 8.27 -14.59 5.56
C ILE A 238 9.75 -14.23 5.32
N SER A 239 10.14 -13.95 4.08
CA SER A 239 11.52 -13.61 3.73
C SER A 239 11.98 -12.30 4.39
N MET A 240 11.16 -11.25 4.32
CA MET A 240 11.45 -9.95 4.93
C MET A 240 11.56 -10.07 6.45
N THR A 241 10.66 -10.84 7.07
CA THR A 241 10.69 -11.10 8.52
C THR A 241 11.91 -11.94 8.89
N GLY A 242 12.27 -12.92 8.06
CA GLY A 242 13.47 -13.75 8.23
C GLY A 242 14.77 -12.94 8.15
N VAL A 243 14.89 -12.03 7.20
CA VAL A 243 16.07 -11.14 7.08
C VAL A 243 16.17 -10.21 8.28
N GLN A 244 15.06 -9.64 8.75
CA GLN A 244 15.03 -8.80 9.96
C GLN A 244 15.40 -9.60 11.23
N ALA A 245 14.90 -10.83 11.35
CA ALA A 245 15.24 -11.73 12.44
C ALA A 245 16.72 -12.15 12.41
N ALA A 246 17.25 -12.51 11.24
CA ALA A 246 18.65 -12.86 11.07
C ALA A 246 19.57 -11.69 11.39
N HIS A 247 19.23 -10.49 10.92
CA HIS A 247 19.96 -9.27 11.26
C HIS A 247 19.98 -9.09 12.78
N SER A 248 18.81 -9.05 13.44
CA SER A 248 18.75 -8.89 14.91
C SER A 248 19.50 -9.98 15.71
N PHE A 249 19.51 -11.24 15.25
CA PHE A 249 20.32 -12.30 15.86
C PHE A 249 21.82 -12.06 15.71
N VAL A 250 22.29 -11.73 14.52
CA VAL A 250 23.71 -11.43 14.25
C VAL A 250 24.19 -10.26 15.13
N TYR A 251 23.42 -9.17 15.24
CA TYR A 251 23.83 -8.05 16.12
C TYR A 251 23.77 -8.38 17.61
N SER A 252 22.95 -9.35 18.03
CA SER A 252 22.90 -9.81 19.42
C SER A 252 24.14 -10.61 19.80
N GLU A 253 24.70 -11.39 18.88
CA GLU A 253 25.81 -12.31 19.15
C GLU A 253 27.18 -11.60 19.13
N TYR A 254 27.32 -10.54 18.32
CA TYR A 254 28.56 -9.74 18.22
C TYR A 254 28.57 -8.47 19.12
N GLY A 255 27.63 -8.37 20.06
CA GLY A 255 27.21 -7.15 20.76
C GLY A 255 28.18 -6.46 21.73
N GLU A 256 29.41 -6.93 21.93
CA GLU A 256 30.39 -6.27 22.82
C GLU A 256 31.67 -5.79 22.09
N GLY A 257 31.92 -6.19 20.84
CA GLY A 257 33.24 -6.00 20.22
C GLY A 257 33.38 -4.98 19.06
N LEU A 258 32.28 -4.59 18.39
CA LEU A 258 32.35 -3.92 17.07
C LEU A 258 31.55 -2.59 16.97
N LEU A 259 31.19 -1.98 18.10
CA LEU A 259 30.39 -0.75 18.17
C LEU A 259 31.10 0.63 18.02
N PRO A 260 32.18 0.82 17.21
CA PRO A 260 32.51 2.16 16.72
C PRO A 260 32.05 2.47 15.28
N TYR A 261 31.48 1.51 14.54
CA TYR A 261 31.53 1.55 13.08
C TYR A 261 30.30 2.04 12.30
N PHE A 262 29.28 2.61 12.95
CA PHE A 262 28.17 3.27 12.24
C PHE A 262 27.71 4.61 12.88
N PRO A 263 28.55 5.67 12.92
CA PRO A 263 28.13 6.97 13.47
C PRO A 263 27.33 7.86 12.47
N THR A 264 27.31 7.56 11.18
CA THR A 264 26.96 8.57 10.15
C THR A 264 25.54 8.51 9.58
N PHE A 265 24.75 7.46 9.81
CA PHE A 265 23.40 7.41 9.25
C PHE A 265 22.40 8.33 9.98
N ASN A 266 22.68 8.68 11.24
CA ASN A 266 21.78 9.48 12.09
C ASN A 266 22.01 11.00 11.98
N THR A 267 23.08 11.43 11.31
CA THR A 267 23.43 12.86 11.14
C THR A 267 23.16 13.39 9.73
N LEU A 268 22.94 12.50 8.75
CA LEU A 268 22.75 12.86 7.33
C LEU A 268 21.28 12.97 6.90
N PHE A 269 20.33 12.62 7.76
CA PHE A 269 18.89 12.78 7.52
C PHE A 269 18.17 13.31 8.74
#